data_AF-A0A4P2Q8N1-F1
#
_entry.id   AF-A0A4P2Q8N1-F1
#
_cell.length_a   1.000
_cell.length_b   1.000
_cell.length_c   1.000
_cell.angle_alpha   90.00
_cell.angle_beta   90.00
_cell.angle_gamma   90.00
#
_symmetry.space_group_name_H-M   'P 1'
#
loop_
_entity.id
_entity.type
_entity.pdbx_description
1 polymer ?
#
loop_
_entity_poly.entity_id
_entity_poly.type
_entity_poly.pdbx_seq_one_letter_code
_entity_poly.pdbx_strand_id
1 'polypeptide(L)'
;MQRAFLPNPLQARAHLAFVCWNTFVRFVTHPLTWIRRVVPCGRRALVAGALDTLGLLDRFLWLRAKLRLPVLSVFTYHRIAELSDVAELDPGVADVSAREFEEQLAVIKTHCTVVSLRDVRLFTKGRKLPPNPVMVAFDDGYRDNHDVALPLLERAGVAATFFIATEYPDRGRLFWWDRVALLMHRCRRARVELSYPAMLVLEPARDPIAAAALVCRTIKRTSGLDIGRMWDEIERATGVSIDLGEERALAARTIMDWRQIRALRRAGMDVQSHSHSHRVLQTLSPDEAARDLARSRRVLTEALDDAVHAVAYPVGYRLSGAFHRAVHEAGFELGFTNNSGLCMLSSFDPLNFPRIAMDRGQIGALFKLKLLVGQRPGCRSIL
;
A
#
# COMPACT_ATOMS: atom_id res chain seq x y z
N MET A 1 58.54 20.15 -45.00
CA MET A 1 58.22 19.08 -45.97
C MET A 1 56.70 19.04 -46.16
N GLN A 2 56.22 19.82 -47.12
CA GLN A 2 54.86 19.78 -47.66
C GLN A 2 54.81 18.79 -48.84
N ARG A 3 53.73 18.01 -48.96
CA ARG A 3 53.09 17.51 -50.21
C ARG A 3 51.65 17.16 -49.79
N ALA A 4 50.59 17.96 -50.03
CA ALA A 4 49.95 18.39 -51.27
C ALA A 4 49.51 17.21 -52.17
N PHE A 5 48.20 16.96 -52.28
CA PHE A 5 47.38 17.13 -53.50
C PHE A 5 45.97 16.49 -53.32
N LEU A 6 44.95 17.34 -53.44
CA LEU A 6 43.55 17.06 -53.83
C LEU A 6 43.44 17.21 -55.38
N PRO A 7 42.29 17.03 -56.11
CA PRO A 7 40.95 16.49 -55.78
C PRO A 7 40.26 15.63 -56.91
N ASN A 8 39.00 15.22 -56.62
CA ASN A 8 37.79 15.30 -57.49
C ASN A 8 37.36 14.09 -58.39
N PRO A 9 36.11 14.05 -58.94
CA PRO A 9 34.89 13.52 -58.30
C PRO A 9 34.02 12.64 -59.25
N LEU A 10 32.99 11.95 -58.74
CA LEU A 10 31.83 11.60 -59.57
C LEU A 10 30.51 11.64 -58.78
N GLN A 11 29.66 12.58 -59.22
CA GLN A 11 28.20 12.52 -59.36
C GLN A 11 27.34 12.45 -58.08
N ALA A 12 26.69 13.52 -57.60
CA ALA A 12 25.66 14.40 -58.17
C ALA A 12 24.19 13.92 -57.99
N ARG A 13 23.47 14.72 -57.18
CA ARG A 13 22.05 15.16 -57.29
C ARG A 13 20.94 14.13 -57.00
N ALA A 14 20.20 14.33 -55.91
CA ALA A 14 18.91 15.06 -55.80
C ALA A 14 17.72 14.07 -55.93
N HIS A 15 16.73 14.00 -55.03
CA HIS A 15 15.66 14.97 -54.81
C HIS A 15 14.81 14.60 -53.57
N LEU A 16 14.23 15.62 -52.94
CA LEU A 16 13.04 15.51 -52.08
C LEU A 16 11.82 14.99 -52.86
N ALA A 17 10.94 14.19 -52.23
CA ALA A 17 9.52 14.53 -52.06
C ALA A 17 8.72 13.41 -51.37
N PHE A 18 7.78 13.86 -50.55
CA PHE A 18 6.63 13.18 -49.93
C PHE A 18 5.78 12.32 -50.90
N VAL A 19 5.19 11.22 -50.41
CA VAL A 19 3.72 10.98 -50.25
C VAL A 19 3.44 9.48 -50.00
N CYS A 20 2.49 9.24 -49.10
CA CYS A 20 1.86 8.01 -48.60
C CYS A 20 1.58 6.86 -49.59
N TRP A 21 1.70 5.60 -49.10
CA TRP A 21 0.62 4.60 -49.24
C TRP A 21 0.76 3.42 -48.23
N ASN A 22 -0.38 3.15 -47.58
CA ASN A 22 -0.87 1.97 -46.84
C ASN A 22 -0.10 0.63 -46.77
N THR A 23 -0.15 0.09 -45.55
CA THR A 23 -0.56 -1.29 -45.17
C THR A 23 0.22 -2.47 -45.74
N PHE A 24 1.00 -3.16 -44.90
CA PHE A 24 0.88 -4.62 -44.72
C PHE A 24 1.59 -5.05 -43.42
N VAL A 25 0.82 -5.64 -42.52
CA VAL A 25 1.27 -6.33 -41.32
C VAL A 25 2.12 -7.54 -41.74
N ARG A 26 3.38 -7.60 -41.31
CA ARG A 26 4.17 -8.83 -41.29
C ARG A 26 4.46 -9.21 -39.85
N PHE A 27 3.78 -10.28 -39.42
CA PHE A 27 4.11 -11.07 -38.27
C PHE A 27 5.58 -11.51 -38.35
N VAL A 28 6.40 -11.04 -37.42
CA VAL A 28 7.69 -11.67 -37.12
C VAL A 28 7.49 -12.52 -35.87
N THR A 29 7.48 -13.82 -36.09
CA THR A 29 7.53 -14.86 -35.07
C THR A 29 8.91 -14.84 -34.41
N HIS A 30 8.99 -14.38 -33.15
CA HIS A 30 10.13 -14.65 -32.28
C HIS A 30 9.81 -15.81 -31.31
N PRO A 31 10.76 -16.72 -31.07
CA PRO A 31 10.51 -17.95 -30.34
C PRO A 31 10.59 -17.73 -28.81
N LEU A 32 9.60 -18.30 -28.11
CA LEU A 32 9.68 -18.83 -26.74
C LEU A 32 10.37 -17.95 -25.67
N THR A 33 9.75 -16.83 -25.30
CA THR A 33 9.90 -16.30 -23.94
C THR A 33 8.88 -16.99 -23.01
N TRP A 34 9.34 -17.99 -22.27
CA TRP A 34 8.64 -18.54 -21.11
C TRP A 34 8.61 -17.50 -19.97
N ILE A 35 7.82 -16.43 -20.15
CA ILE A 35 7.27 -15.74 -18.99
C ILE A 35 6.14 -16.65 -18.52
N ARG A 36 6.42 -17.50 -17.53
CA ARG A 36 5.36 -18.11 -16.74
C ARG A 36 4.54 -16.94 -16.18
N ARG A 37 3.41 -16.61 -16.82
CA ARG A 37 2.29 -15.98 -16.13
C ARG A 37 2.10 -16.85 -14.91
N VAL A 38 2.38 -16.31 -13.72
CA VAL A 38 1.97 -16.95 -12.47
C VAL A 38 0.46 -16.87 -12.48
N VAL A 39 -0.18 -17.83 -13.16
CA VAL A 39 -1.62 -18.03 -13.10
C VAL A 39 -1.89 -18.30 -11.64
N PRO A 40 -2.71 -17.48 -10.96
CA PRO A 40 -3.02 -17.72 -9.57
C PRO A 40 -3.65 -19.11 -9.49
N CYS A 41 -2.91 -20.06 -8.92
CA CYS A 41 -3.35 -21.44 -8.77
C CYS A 41 -4.37 -21.48 -7.64
N GLY A 42 -5.65 -21.46 -7.98
CA GLY A 42 -6.74 -21.59 -7.02
C GLY A 42 -8.11 -21.62 -7.69
N ARG A 43 -9.07 -22.34 -7.10
CA ARG A 43 -10.46 -22.44 -7.61
C ARG A 43 -11.07 -21.07 -7.92
N ARG A 44 -10.79 -20.06 -7.09
CA ARG A 44 -11.26 -18.68 -7.29
C ARG A 44 -10.72 -18.02 -8.55
N ALA A 45 -9.45 -18.23 -8.88
CA ALA A 45 -8.83 -17.65 -10.07
C ALA A 45 -9.35 -18.33 -11.36
N LEU A 46 -9.60 -19.64 -11.31
CA LEU A 46 -10.24 -20.37 -12.41
C LEU A 46 -11.65 -19.83 -12.67
N VAL A 47 -12.47 -19.69 -11.62
CA VAL A 47 -13.82 -19.13 -11.73
C VAL A 47 -13.77 -17.68 -12.24
N ALA A 48 -12.90 -16.84 -11.68
CA ALA A 48 -12.73 -15.47 -12.12
C ALA A 48 -12.33 -15.42 -13.61
N GLY A 49 -11.34 -16.21 -14.02
CA GLY A 49 -10.87 -16.27 -15.40
C GLY A 49 -11.97 -16.73 -16.37
N ALA A 50 -12.77 -17.73 -16.00
CA ALA A 50 -13.89 -18.18 -16.81
C ALA A 50 -14.96 -17.09 -16.98
N LEU A 51 -15.35 -16.41 -15.89
CA LEU A 51 -16.30 -15.31 -15.92
C LEU A 51 -15.79 -14.13 -16.76
N ASP A 52 -14.50 -13.81 -16.66
CA ASP A 52 -13.87 -12.71 -17.40
C ASP A 52 -13.78 -13.03 -18.91
N THR A 53 -13.44 -14.27 -19.26
CA THR A 53 -13.40 -14.73 -20.67
C THR A 53 -14.78 -14.66 -21.32
N LEU A 54 -15.85 -14.88 -20.55
CA LEU A 54 -17.24 -14.73 -21.00
C LEU A 54 -17.72 -13.26 -20.97
N GLY A 55 -16.88 -12.31 -20.56
CA GLY A 55 -17.21 -10.89 -20.40
C GLY A 55 -18.22 -10.61 -19.27
N LEU A 56 -18.48 -11.57 -18.40
CA LEU A 56 -19.49 -11.44 -17.33
C LEU A 56 -19.04 -10.48 -16.24
N LEU A 57 -17.75 -10.45 -15.88
CA LEU A 57 -17.24 -9.53 -14.87
C LEU A 57 -17.42 -8.06 -15.29
N ASP A 58 -17.15 -7.75 -16.56
CA ASP A 58 -17.35 -6.41 -17.11
C ASP A 58 -18.83 -6.02 -17.11
N ARG A 59 -19.70 -6.95 -17.51
CA ARG A 59 -21.16 -6.74 -17.47
C ARG A 59 -21.67 -6.53 -16.05
N PHE A 60 -21.16 -7.27 -15.06
CA PHE A 60 -21.55 -7.11 -13.66
C PHE A 60 -21.08 -5.76 -13.10
N LEU A 61 -19.86 -5.33 -13.41
CA LEU A 61 -19.36 -4.02 -12.99
C LEU A 61 -20.15 -2.88 -13.65
N TRP A 62 -20.46 -3.01 -14.94
CA TRP A 62 -21.34 -2.08 -15.65
C TRP A 62 -22.73 -2.04 -15.04
N LEU A 63 -23.32 -3.20 -14.71
CA LEU A 63 -24.64 -3.28 -14.09
C LEU A 63 -24.64 -2.67 -12.69
N ARG A 64 -23.59 -2.90 -11.88
CA ARG A 64 -23.40 -2.25 -10.58
C ARG A 64 -23.43 -0.72 -10.72
N ALA A 65 -22.78 -0.17 -11.76
CA ALA A 65 -22.81 1.26 -12.03
C ALA A 65 -24.20 1.74 -12.46
N LYS A 66 -24.84 1.03 -13.42
CA LYS A 66 -26.17 1.40 -13.95
C LYS A 66 -27.26 1.38 -12.89
N LEU A 67 -27.25 0.37 -12.02
CA LEU A 67 -28.17 0.25 -10.90
C LEU A 67 -27.79 1.15 -9.71
N ARG A 68 -26.64 1.85 -9.79
CA ARG A 68 -26.09 2.71 -8.74
C ARG A 68 -26.13 2.03 -7.36
N LEU A 69 -25.66 0.78 -7.32
CA LEU A 69 -25.67 0.03 -6.06
C LEU A 69 -24.93 0.83 -4.98
N PRO A 70 -25.47 0.93 -3.75
CA PRO A 70 -24.97 1.83 -2.71
C PRO A 70 -23.70 1.25 -2.07
N VAL A 71 -22.62 1.16 -2.84
CA VAL A 71 -21.39 0.49 -2.41
C VAL A 71 -20.17 1.32 -2.79
N LEU A 72 -19.40 1.72 -1.78
CA LEU A 72 -18.06 2.30 -1.92
C LEU A 72 -16.99 1.21 -1.75
N SER A 73 -16.09 1.14 -2.71
CA SER A 73 -14.87 0.33 -2.59
C SER A 73 -13.73 1.24 -2.12
N VAL A 74 -13.04 0.88 -1.05
CA VAL A 74 -11.83 1.57 -0.60
C VAL A 74 -10.67 0.59 -0.67
N PHE A 75 -9.69 0.84 -1.52
CA PHE A 75 -8.50 0.00 -1.62
C PHE A 75 -7.41 0.50 -0.69
N THR A 76 -6.74 -0.44 -0.03
CA THR A 76 -5.55 -0.17 0.78
C THR A 76 -4.34 -0.83 0.16
N TYR A 77 -3.34 -0.02 -0.14
CA TYR A 77 -1.99 -0.40 -0.52
C TYR A 77 -1.03 0.03 0.61
N HIS A 78 0.14 -0.59 0.71
CA HIS A 78 1.22 -0.12 1.57
C HIS A 78 2.45 0.22 0.74
N ARG A 79 2.91 -0.74 -0.08
CA ARG A 79 4.10 -0.59 -0.91
C ARG A 79 3.83 -0.90 -2.38
N ILE A 80 4.44 -0.10 -3.26
CA ILE A 80 4.54 -0.37 -4.70
C ILE A 80 6.00 -0.63 -5.06
N ALA A 81 6.43 -1.89 -4.94
CA ALA A 81 7.84 -2.29 -5.05
C ALA A 81 8.02 -3.67 -5.70
N GLU A 82 9.21 -3.97 -6.23
CA GLU A 82 9.55 -5.34 -6.62
C GLU A 82 9.96 -6.18 -5.40
N LEU A 83 9.81 -7.50 -5.47
CA LEU A 83 10.20 -8.38 -4.35
C LEU A 83 11.70 -8.29 -4.03
N SER A 84 12.52 -8.00 -5.05
CA SER A 84 13.95 -7.75 -4.89
C SER A 84 14.25 -6.54 -3.99
N ASP A 85 13.34 -5.59 -3.92
CA ASP A 85 13.57 -4.31 -3.23
C ASP A 85 13.27 -4.37 -1.73
N VAL A 86 12.64 -5.47 -1.27
CA VAL A 86 12.14 -5.65 0.10
C VAL A 86 12.78 -6.86 0.80
N ALA A 87 13.87 -7.42 0.25
CA ALA A 87 14.37 -8.76 0.60
C ALA A 87 14.57 -9.03 2.11
N GLU A 88 15.14 -8.09 2.87
CA GLU A 88 15.37 -8.25 4.32
C GLU A 88 14.28 -7.59 5.20
N LEU A 89 13.38 -6.82 4.59
CA LEU A 89 12.28 -6.12 5.27
C LEU A 89 11.04 -7.03 5.38
N ASP A 90 9.95 -6.56 5.99
CA ASP A 90 8.75 -7.40 6.16
C ASP A 90 8.10 -7.71 4.79
N PRO A 91 8.18 -8.95 4.29
CA PRO A 91 7.60 -9.29 3.00
C PRO A 91 6.06 -9.23 3.03
N GLY A 92 5.46 -9.24 4.23
CA GLY A 92 4.02 -9.14 4.45
C GLY A 92 3.42 -7.76 4.17
N VAL A 93 4.25 -6.76 3.84
CA VAL A 93 3.84 -5.38 3.51
C VAL A 93 4.11 -5.04 2.04
N ALA A 94 4.73 -5.95 1.28
CA ALA A 94 5.07 -5.75 -0.13
C ALA A 94 3.91 -6.14 -1.05
N ASP A 95 2.96 -5.20 -1.20
CA ASP A 95 1.64 -5.49 -1.75
C ASP A 95 1.60 -5.69 -3.26
N VAL A 96 2.18 -4.80 -4.08
CA VAL A 96 1.94 -4.80 -5.54
C VAL A 96 3.17 -4.29 -6.30
N SER A 97 3.48 -4.85 -7.48
CA SER A 97 4.52 -4.26 -8.35
C SER A 97 4.03 -3.01 -9.09
N ALA A 98 4.95 -2.18 -9.60
CA ALA A 98 4.57 -1.00 -10.39
C ALA A 98 3.67 -1.36 -11.59
N ARG A 99 4.01 -2.45 -12.28
CA ARG A 99 3.22 -2.97 -13.40
C ARG A 99 1.83 -3.42 -12.96
N GLU A 100 1.73 -4.22 -11.90
CA GLU A 100 0.44 -4.69 -11.40
C GLU A 100 -0.45 -3.51 -10.97
N PHE A 101 0.15 -2.47 -10.37
CA PHE A 101 -0.58 -1.27 -9.97
C PHE A 101 -1.09 -0.48 -11.18
N GLU A 102 -0.30 -0.31 -12.25
CA GLU A 102 -0.78 0.31 -13.50
C GLU A 102 -1.96 -0.47 -14.11
N GLU A 103 -1.87 -1.81 -14.13
CA GLU A 103 -2.96 -2.67 -14.62
C GLU A 103 -4.23 -2.50 -13.77
N GLN A 104 -4.10 -2.38 -12.44
CA GLN A 104 -5.22 -2.12 -11.54
C GLN A 104 -5.83 -0.74 -11.76
N LEU A 105 -5.02 0.32 -11.92
CA LEU A 105 -5.49 1.66 -12.24
C LEU A 105 -6.27 1.70 -13.55
N ALA A 106 -5.83 0.96 -14.58
CA ALA A 106 -6.55 0.85 -15.84
C ALA A 106 -7.95 0.23 -15.68
N VAL A 107 -8.06 -0.84 -14.86
CA VAL A 107 -9.36 -1.45 -14.55
C VAL A 107 -10.25 -0.49 -13.74
N ILE A 108 -9.68 0.21 -12.74
CA ILE A 108 -10.43 1.22 -11.96
C ILE A 108 -11.02 2.28 -12.89
N LYS A 109 -10.21 2.85 -13.79
CA LYS A 109 -10.66 3.88 -14.74
C LYS A 109 -11.73 3.39 -15.72
N THR A 110 -11.67 2.12 -16.09
CA THR A 110 -12.61 1.53 -17.05
C THR A 110 -13.98 1.27 -16.42
N HIS A 111 -14.03 0.87 -15.14
CA HIS A 111 -15.26 0.33 -14.52
C HIS A 111 -15.79 1.13 -13.32
N CYS A 112 -15.05 2.10 -12.82
CA CYS A 112 -15.34 2.81 -11.59
C CYS A 112 -15.14 4.32 -11.73
N THR A 113 -15.72 5.07 -10.80
CA THR A 113 -15.46 6.51 -10.67
C THR A 113 -14.58 6.72 -9.45
N VAL A 114 -13.39 7.27 -9.64
CA VAL A 114 -12.48 7.61 -8.54
C VAL A 114 -13.08 8.75 -7.72
N VAL A 115 -13.07 8.62 -6.40
CA VAL A 115 -13.52 9.64 -5.45
C VAL A 115 -12.40 9.99 -4.48
N SER A 116 -12.29 11.28 -4.15
CA SER A 116 -11.32 11.80 -3.18
C SER A 116 -11.80 11.59 -1.74
N LEU A 117 -10.92 11.80 -0.76
CA LEU A 117 -11.34 11.81 0.65
C LEU A 117 -12.39 12.91 0.90
N ARG A 118 -12.24 14.05 0.24
CA ARG A 118 -13.22 15.16 0.31
C ARG A 118 -14.59 14.71 -0.14
N ASP A 119 -14.70 13.92 -1.21
CA ASP A 119 -15.99 13.41 -1.69
C ASP A 119 -16.63 12.47 -0.67
N VAL A 120 -15.84 11.58 -0.04
CA VAL A 120 -16.31 10.69 1.03
C VAL A 120 -16.79 11.50 2.25
N ARG A 121 -16.06 12.54 2.64
CA ARG A 121 -16.45 13.45 3.75
C ARG A 121 -17.72 14.24 3.43
N LEU A 122 -17.87 14.68 2.20
CA LEU A 122 -19.10 15.35 1.75
C LEU A 122 -20.27 14.37 1.70
N PHE A 123 -20.02 13.10 1.36
CA PHE A 123 -21.03 12.05 1.40
C PHE A 123 -21.56 11.81 2.81
N THR A 124 -20.70 11.80 3.83
CA THR A 124 -21.15 11.69 5.23
C THR A 124 -22.01 12.89 5.68
N LYS A 125 -22.01 13.97 4.90
CA LYS A 125 -22.83 15.20 5.10
C LYS A 125 -24.03 15.27 4.16
N GLY A 126 -24.40 14.17 3.51
CA GLY A 126 -25.60 14.04 2.68
C GLY A 126 -25.40 14.26 1.17
N ARG A 127 -24.17 14.52 0.70
CA ARG A 127 -23.89 14.57 -0.75
C ARG A 127 -23.93 13.16 -1.34
N LYS A 128 -24.36 13.02 -2.59
CA LYS A 128 -24.37 11.73 -3.29
C LYS A 128 -23.00 11.46 -3.93
N LEU A 129 -22.53 10.22 -3.80
CA LEU A 129 -21.37 9.72 -4.55
C LEU A 129 -21.75 9.40 -6.00
N PRO A 130 -20.79 9.42 -6.94
CA PRO A 130 -20.99 8.96 -8.30
C PRO A 130 -21.26 7.44 -8.37
N PRO A 131 -21.73 6.91 -9.52
CA PRO A 131 -21.84 5.47 -9.72
C PRO A 131 -20.50 4.74 -9.58
N ASN A 132 -20.50 3.55 -8.99
CA ASN A 132 -19.30 2.74 -8.70
C ASN A 132 -18.14 3.57 -8.11
N PRO A 133 -18.33 4.22 -6.95
CA PRO A 133 -17.28 5.02 -6.36
C PRO A 133 -16.15 4.11 -5.83
N VAL A 134 -14.91 4.47 -6.16
CA VAL A 134 -13.68 3.84 -5.66
C VAL A 134 -12.78 4.90 -5.05
N MET A 135 -12.29 4.64 -3.85
CA MET A 135 -11.22 5.41 -3.21
C MET A 135 -9.94 4.57 -3.19
N VAL A 136 -8.81 5.14 -3.59
CA VAL A 136 -7.49 4.52 -3.53
C VAL A 136 -6.73 5.11 -2.34
N ALA A 137 -6.22 4.26 -1.47
CA ALA A 137 -5.49 4.69 -0.29
C ALA A 137 -4.20 3.90 -0.07
N PHE A 138 -3.23 4.56 0.55
CA PHE A 138 -1.92 4.02 0.93
C PHE A 138 -1.69 4.21 2.42
N ASP A 139 -1.17 3.20 3.10
CA ASP A 139 -0.85 3.25 4.53
C ASP A 139 0.66 3.40 4.79
N ASP A 140 0.99 3.62 6.06
CA ASP A 140 2.33 3.71 6.68
C ASP A 140 3.16 4.94 6.32
N GLY A 141 3.42 5.17 5.03
CA GLY A 141 4.31 6.24 4.56
C GLY A 141 5.64 5.75 3.97
N TYR A 142 5.63 4.62 3.27
CA TYR A 142 6.79 4.13 2.53
C TYR A 142 7.26 5.08 1.43
N ARG A 143 8.57 5.11 1.18
CA ARG A 143 9.20 5.95 0.17
C ARG A 143 8.72 5.66 -1.25
N ASP A 144 8.42 4.41 -1.55
CA ASP A 144 7.90 4.01 -2.87
C ASP A 144 6.48 4.57 -3.17
N ASN A 145 5.73 5.02 -2.16
CA ASN A 145 4.49 5.77 -2.36
C ASN A 145 4.73 7.11 -3.08
N HIS A 146 5.88 7.76 -2.82
CA HIS A 146 6.30 8.96 -3.53
C HIS A 146 7.09 8.64 -4.80
N ASP A 147 8.10 7.78 -4.69
CA ASP A 147 9.06 7.57 -5.79
C ASP A 147 8.46 6.75 -6.95
N VAL A 148 7.45 5.91 -6.68
CA VAL A 148 6.83 5.00 -7.66
C VAL A 148 5.34 5.28 -7.80
N ALA A 149 4.56 5.21 -6.72
CA ALA A 149 3.09 5.27 -6.82
C ALA A 149 2.59 6.64 -7.30
N LEU A 150 3.14 7.75 -6.80
CA LEU A 150 2.72 9.10 -7.17
C LEU A 150 2.83 9.36 -8.70
N PRO A 151 3.97 9.13 -9.38
CA PRO A 151 4.04 9.28 -10.83
C PRO A 151 3.04 8.42 -11.61
N LEU A 152 2.71 7.22 -11.12
CA LEU A 152 1.72 6.33 -11.75
C LEU A 152 0.30 6.90 -11.62
N LEU A 153 -0.03 7.42 -10.44
CA LEU A 153 -1.30 8.08 -10.14
C LEU A 153 -1.49 9.35 -10.98
N GLU A 154 -0.47 10.19 -11.10
CA GLU A 154 -0.50 11.41 -11.93
C GLU A 154 -0.75 11.08 -13.40
N ARG A 155 -0.01 10.12 -13.97
CA ARG A 155 -0.24 9.66 -15.36
C ARG A 155 -1.64 9.09 -15.56
N ALA A 156 -2.16 8.39 -14.54
CA ALA A 156 -3.50 7.85 -14.59
C ALA A 156 -4.59 8.91 -14.36
N GLY A 157 -4.27 10.09 -13.82
CA GLY A 157 -5.25 11.09 -13.38
C GLY A 157 -6.12 10.58 -12.23
N VAL A 158 -5.54 9.80 -11.32
CA VAL A 158 -6.23 9.18 -10.19
C VAL A 158 -5.79 9.85 -8.89
N ALA A 159 -6.74 10.45 -8.17
CA ALA A 159 -6.49 10.94 -6.82
C ALA A 159 -6.40 9.77 -5.82
N ALA A 160 -5.52 9.91 -4.84
CA ALA A 160 -5.34 8.93 -3.76
C ALA A 160 -5.20 9.62 -2.40
N THR A 161 -5.38 8.83 -1.33
CA THR A 161 -5.17 9.26 0.06
C THR A 161 -4.03 8.48 0.71
N PHE A 162 -3.05 9.19 1.26
CA PHE A 162 -1.90 8.61 1.95
C PHE A 162 -2.06 8.81 3.47
N PHE A 163 -2.21 7.72 4.21
CA PHE A 163 -2.24 7.72 5.67
C PHE A 163 -0.81 7.53 6.20
N ILE A 164 -0.31 8.51 6.96
CA ILE A 164 1.09 8.57 7.39
C ILE A 164 1.20 8.31 8.90
N ALA A 165 2.09 7.39 9.27
CA ALA A 165 2.50 7.20 10.66
C ALA A 165 3.54 8.26 11.05
N THR A 166 3.12 9.22 11.88
CA THR A 166 3.85 10.50 12.02
C THR A 166 5.12 10.43 12.88
N GLU A 167 5.39 9.31 13.55
CA GLU A 167 6.64 9.12 14.33
C GLU A 167 7.88 8.93 13.44
N TYR A 168 7.71 8.47 12.19
CA TYR A 168 8.82 7.96 11.38
C TYR A 168 9.51 8.95 10.43
N PRO A 169 8.79 9.86 9.73
CA PRO A 169 9.43 10.78 8.79
C PRO A 169 10.55 11.60 9.46
N ASP A 170 11.73 11.64 8.83
CA ASP A 170 12.96 12.29 9.33
C ASP A 170 13.48 11.81 10.69
N ARG A 171 12.91 10.74 11.27
CA ARG A 171 13.33 10.21 12.58
C ARG A 171 14.63 9.41 12.51
N GLY A 172 14.95 8.86 11.35
CA GLY A 172 16.12 7.99 11.16
C GLY A 172 15.98 6.64 11.86
N ARG A 173 14.75 6.15 12.02
CA ARG A 173 14.40 4.85 12.59
C ARG A 173 13.52 4.08 11.61
N LEU A 174 13.68 2.77 11.55
CA LEU A 174 12.83 1.92 10.73
C LEU A 174 11.44 1.77 11.34
N PHE A 175 10.46 1.41 10.50
CA PHE A 175 9.20 0.91 11.00
C PHE A 175 9.42 -0.31 11.91
N TRP A 176 8.63 -0.43 12.96
CA TRP A 176 8.90 -1.43 14.00
C TRP A 176 8.83 -2.86 13.44
N TRP A 177 7.94 -3.14 12.49
CA TRP A 177 7.80 -4.46 11.86
C TRP A 177 8.96 -4.78 10.91
N ASP A 178 9.44 -3.78 10.17
CA ASP A 178 10.63 -3.91 9.31
C ASP A 178 11.89 -4.13 10.14
N ARG A 179 11.99 -3.45 11.30
CA ARG A 179 13.09 -3.68 12.24
C ARG A 179 13.07 -5.10 12.79
N VAL A 180 11.89 -5.63 13.14
CA VAL A 180 11.75 -7.04 13.56
C VAL A 180 12.19 -7.99 12.44
N ALA A 181 11.70 -7.79 11.21
CA ALA A 181 12.07 -8.62 10.06
C ALA A 181 13.58 -8.62 9.82
N LEU A 182 14.22 -7.44 9.86
CA LEU A 182 15.65 -7.29 9.69
C LEU A 182 16.45 -8.06 10.76
N LEU A 183 16.06 -7.93 12.03
CA LEU A 183 16.73 -8.63 13.14
C LEU A 183 16.59 -10.15 13.00
N MET A 184 15.42 -10.64 12.59
CA MET A 184 15.20 -12.08 12.38
C MET A 184 16.00 -12.62 11.19
N HIS A 185 16.01 -11.91 10.05
CA HIS A 185 16.81 -12.29 8.88
C HIS A 185 18.32 -12.35 9.17
N ARG A 186 18.82 -11.49 10.06
CA ARG A 186 20.24 -11.43 10.43
C ARG A 186 20.62 -12.38 11.55
N CYS A 187 19.65 -12.91 12.30
CA CYS A 187 19.92 -13.82 13.40
C CYS A 187 20.42 -15.17 12.89
N ARG A 188 21.59 -15.61 13.38
CA ARG A 188 22.20 -16.90 13.02
C ARG A 188 21.93 -18.01 14.03
N ARG A 189 21.20 -17.72 15.12
CA ARG A 189 20.88 -18.70 16.15
C ARG A 189 19.77 -19.63 15.66
N ALA A 190 19.99 -20.94 15.81
CA ALA A 190 18.99 -21.94 15.46
C ALA A 190 17.70 -21.81 16.29
N ARG A 191 17.85 -21.42 17.56
CA ARG A 191 16.76 -21.23 18.51
C ARG A 191 17.00 -19.95 19.31
N VAL A 192 15.96 -19.13 19.42
CA VAL A 192 15.93 -17.90 20.22
C VAL A 192 14.73 -17.96 21.15
N GLU A 193 14.94 -17.64 22.42
CA GLU A 193 13.88 -17.60 23.42
C GLU A 193 13.70 -16.16 23.91
N LEU A 194 12.50 -15.63 23.74
CA LEU A 194 12.10 -14.35 24.32
C LEU A 194 11.28 -14.65 25.58
N SER A 195 11.61 -13.98 26.68
CA SER A 195 10.92 -14.06 27.96
C SER A 195 9.87 -12.97 28.15
N TYR A 196 9.92 -11.92 27.33
CA TYR A 196 8.99 -10.79 27.34
C TYR A 196 8.37 -10.59 25.94
N PRO A 197 7.07 -10.24 25.84
CA PRO A 197 6.08 -10.10 26.92
C PRO A 197 5.60 -11.43 27.51
N ALA A 198 5.88 -12.53 26.82
CA ALA A 198 5.62 -13.90 27.24
C ALA A 198 6.69 -14.80 26.63
N MET A 199 6.75 -16.06 27.08
CA MET A 199 7.68 -17.03 26.53
C MET A 199 7.36 -17.31 25.05
N LEU A 200 8.32 -16.99 24.17
CA LEU A 200 8.27 -17.26 22.74
C LEU A 200 9.53 -18.00 22.33
N VAL A 201 9.37 -19.09 21.59
CA VAL A 201 10.46 -19.82 20.97
C VAL A 201 10.43 -19.55 19.47
N LEU A 202 11.56 -19.06 18.94
CA LEU A 202 11.74 -18.70 17.54
C LEU A 202 12.85 -19.55 16.94
N GLU A 203 12.72 -19.89 15.66
CA GLU A 203 13.75 -20.60 14.88
C GLU A 203 14.27 -19.73 13.71
N PRO A 204 14.86 -18.55 13.97
CA PRO A 204 15.11 -17.56 12.91
C PRO A 204 16.14 -18.01 11.87
N ALA A 205 17.10 -18.86 12.22
CA ALA A 205 18.03 -19.42 11.24
C ALA A 205 17.38 -20.43 10.27
N ARG A 206 16.24 -21.03 10.67
CA ARG A 206 15.47 -21.96 9.84
C ARG A 206 14.44 -21.23 9.01
N ASP A 207 13.67 -20.36 9.64
CA ASP A 207 12.59 -19.60 9.00
C ASP A 207 12.50 -18.18 9.61
N PRO A 208 13.28 -17.22 9.09
CA PRO A 208 13.30 -15.86 9.63
C PRO A 208 11.98 -15.14 9.40
N ILE A 209 11.24 -15.48 8.35
CA ILE A 209 9.95 -14.87 8.01
C ILE A 209 8.90 -15.31 9.04
N ALA A 210 8.78 -16.61 9.31
CA ALA A 210 7.85 -17.12 10.32
C ALA A 210 8.20 -16.59 11.73
N ALA A 211 9.50 -16.50 12.05
CA ALA A 211 9.95 -15.90 13.32
C ALA A 211 9.54 -14.42 13.43
N ALA A 212 9.75 -13.62 12.39
CA ALA A 212 9.34 -12.22 12.36
C ALA A 212 7.83 -12.06 12.47
N ALA A 213 7.07 -12.88 11.74
CA ALA A 213 5.61 -12.89 11.79
C ALA A 213 5.07 -13.21 13.18
N LEU A 214 5.72 -14.13 13.91
CA LEU A 214 5.35 -14.47 15.29
C LEU A 214 5.62 -13.31 16.24
N VAL A 215 6.80 -12.67 16.16
CA VAL A 215 7.13 -11.48 16.97
C VAL A 215 6.17 -10.33 16.68
N CYS A 216 5.93 -10.02 15.40
CA CYS A 216 4.99 -8.98 14.98
C CYS A 216 3.56 -9.26 15.47
N ARG A 217 3.12 -10.53 15.41
CA ARG A 217 1.82 -10.96 15.94
C ARG A 217 1.73 -10.74 17.44
N THR A 218 2.79 -11.04 18.19
CA THR A 218 2.83 -10.78 19.64
C THR A 218 2.71 -9.29 19.92
N ILE A 219 3.47 -8.44 19.21
CA ILE A 219 3.40 -6.98 19.38
C ILE A 219 1.98 -6.46 19.10
N LYS A 220 1.37 -6.90 17.99
CA LYS A 220 0.01 -6.49 17.56
C LYS A 220 -1.11 -6.92 18.52
N ARG A 221 -0.86 -7.86 19.44
CA ARG A 221 -1.88 -8.46 20.32
C ARG A 221 -1.65 -8.22 21.81
N THR A 222 -0.50 -7.67 22.19
CA THR A 222 -0.15 -7.48 23.61
C THR A 222 -0.53 -6.08 24.07
N SER A 223 -1.55 -5.99 24.93
CA SER A 223 -1.96 -4.73 25.54
C SER A 223 -0.92 -4.23 26.53
N GLY A 224 -0.67 -2.91 26.54
CA GLY A 224 0.30 -2.29 27.46
C GLY A 224 1.75 -2.73 27.24
N LEU A 225 2.08 -3.28 26.06
CA LEU A 225 3.45 -3.69 25.74
C LEU A 225 4.40 -2.49 25.74
N ASP A 226 5.44 -2.59 26.58
CA ASP A 226 6.61 -1.75 26.55
C ASP A 226 7.49 -2.13 25.35
N ILE A 227 7.47 -1.27 24.34
CA ILE A 227 8.20 -1.53 23.10
C ILE A 227 9.71 -1.38 23.29
N GLY A 228 10.16 -0.54 24.23
CA GLY A 228 11.58 -0.37 24.55
C GLY A 228 12.15 -1.65 25.14
N ARG A 229 11.48 -2.20 26.15
CA ARG A 229 11.83 -3.49 26.74
C ARG A 229 11.78 -4.64 25.72
N MET A 230 10.81 -4.60 24.79
CA MET A 230 10.74 -5.58 23.71
C MET A 230 11.98 -5.52 22.81
N TRP A 231 12.50 -4.33 22.50
CA TRP A 231 13.74 -4.20 21.73
C TRP A 231 14.94 -4.75 22.47
N ASP A 232 15.11 -4.40 23.75
CA ASP A 232 16.19 -4.91 24.58
C ASP A 232 16.16 -6.46 24.64
N GLU A 233 14.95 -7.02 24.73
CA GLU A 233 14.74 -8.47 24.74
C GLU A 233 15.16 -9.13 23.42
N ILE A 234 14.70 -8.60 22.28
CA ILE A 234 15.02 -9.13 20.96
C ILE A 234 16.53 -9.04 20.71
N GLU A 235 17.15 -7.88 20.96
CA GLU A 235 18.58 -7.69 20.70
C GLU A 235 19.45 -8.61 21.57
N ARG A 236 19.13 -8.72 22.86
CA ARG A 236 19.79 -9.65 23.79
C ARG A 236 19.67 -11.10 23.33
N ALA A 237 18.45 -11.54 23.03
CA ALA A 237 18.16 -12.94 22.72
C ALA A 237 18.64 -13.36 21.32
N THR A 238 18.63 -12.45 20.35
CA THR A 238 19.16 -12.72 18.99
C THR A 238 20.66 -12.49 18.90
N GLY A 239 21.23 -11.62 19.74
CA GLY A 239 22.62 -11.17 19.65
C GLY A 239 22.86 -10.23 18.47
N VAL A 240 21.80 -9.73 17.84
CA VAL A 240 21.84 -8.83 16.70
C VAL A 240 21.40 -7.45 17.16
N SER A 241 22.18 -6.43 16.82
CA SER A 241 21.82 -5.02 16.97
C SER A 241 21.99 -4.31 15.62
N ILE A 242 21.35 -3.16 15.47
CA ILE A 242 21.47 -2.32 14.27
C ILE A 242 22.14 -1.02 14.71
N ASP A 243 23.25 -0.66 14.07
CA ASP A 243 23.91 0.61 14.34
C ASP A 243 23.02 1.80 13.94
N LEU A 244 23.14 2.93 14.64
CA LEU A 244 22.33 4.12 14.38
C LEU A 244 22.57 4.71 12.98
N GLY A 245 23.80 4.67 12.49
CA GLY A 245 24.13 5.14 11.14
C GLY A 245 23.52 4.23 10.08
N GLU A 246 23.58 2.92 10.31
CA GLU A 246 22.94 1.92 9.46
C GLU A 246 21.42 2.10 9.43
N GLU A 247 20.77 2.20 10.59
CA GLU A 247 19.31 2.33 10.65
C GLU A 247 18.83 3.62 9.96
N ARG A 248 19.57 4.72 10.12
CA ARG A 248 19.30 5.96 9.39
C ARG A 248 19.40 5.78 7.88
N ALA A 249 20.42 5.08 7.39
CA ALA A 249 20.59 4.83 5.96
C ALA A 249 19.47 3.94 5.40
N LEU A 250 19.05 2.92 6.15
CA LEU A 250 17.91 2.07 5.79
C LEU A 250 16.60 2.85 5.82
N ALA A 251 16.34 3.62 6.87
CA ALA A 251 15.15 4.45 7.00
C ALA A 251 15.04 5.47 5.85
N ALA A 252 16.15 6.14 5.49
CA ALA A 252 16.18 7.08 4.38
C ALA A 252 15.83 6.44 3.03
N ARG A 253 16.07 5.13 2.85
CA ARG A 253 15.71 4.40 1.62
C ARG A 253 14.29 3.81 1.66
N THR A 254 13.70 3.68 2.84
CA THR A 254 12.44 2.97 3.06
C THR A 254 11.25 3.87 3.35
N ILE A 255 11.47 4.99 4.04
CA ILE A 255 10.41 5.85 4.60
C ILE A 255 10.46 7.22 3.93
N MET A 256 9.30 7.80 3.64
CA MET A 256 9.25 9.17 3.12
C MET A 256 9.74 10.19 4.17
N ASP A 257 10.51 11.17 3.70
CA ASP A 257 10.79 12.40 4.47
C ASP A 257 9.61 13.39 4.41
N TRP A 258 9.62 14.44 5.25
CA TRP A 258 8.55 15.44 5.22
C TRP A 258 8.49 16.23 3.91
N ARG A 259 9.59 16.33 3.16
CA ARG A 259 9.63 17.02 1.86
C ARG A 259 8.85 16.23 0.80
N GLN A 260 9.00 14.91 0.78
CA GLN A 260 8.27 13.97 -0.08
C GLN A 260 6.79 13.92 0.31
N ILE A 261 6.47 13.89 1.61
CA ILE A 261 5.08 13.94 2.08
C ILE A 261 4.38 15.24 1.63
N ARG A 262 5.05 16.40 1.73
CA ARG A 262 4.53 17.66 1.17
C ARG A 262 4.42 17.65 -0.35
N ALA A 263 5.26 16.88 -1.05
CA ALA A 263 5.15 16.73 -2.50
C ALA A 263 3.86 15.99 -2.89
N LEU A 264 3.43 14.98 -2.13
CA LEU A 264 2.12 14.32 -2.33
C LEU A 264 0.97 15.33 -2.30
N ARG A 265 0.92 16.22 -1.28
CA ARG A 265 -0.09 17.28 -1.20
C ARG A 265 -0.05 18.23 -2.39
N ARG A 266 1.16 18.68 -2.78
CA ARG A 266 1.35 19.58 -3.94
C ARG A 266 0.88 18.96 -5.26
N ALA A 267 0.96 17.64 -5.39
CA ALA A 267 0.46 16.89 -6.53
C ALA A 267 -1.07 16.63 -6.48
N GLY A 268 -1.78 17.18 -5.49
CA GLY A 268 -3.23 17.06 -5.36
C GLY A 268 -3.71 15.79 -4.64
N MET A 269 -2.81 15.03 -4.03
CA MET A 269 -3.16 13.85 -3.23
C MET A 269 -3.57 14.24 -1.81
N ASP A 270 -4.46 13.47 -1.18
CA ASP A 270 -4.80 13.65 0.23
C ASP A 270 -3.73 13.03 1.14
N VAL A 271 -3.33 13.72 2.21
CA VAL A 271 -2.42 13.19 3.24
C VAL A 271 -3.10 13.27 4.59
N GLN A 272 -3.20 12.14 5.29
CA GLN A 272 -4.00 11.95 6.50
C GLN A 272 -3.27 11.09 7.53
N SER A 273 -3.90 10.79 8.67
CA SER A 273 -3.27 10.13 9.81
C SER A 273 -3.26 8.60 9.69
N HIS A 274 -2.12 7.97 9.98
CA HIS A 274 -2.06 6.54 10.32
C HIS A 274 -1.63 6.34 11.78
N SER A 275 -2.16 7.18 12.67
CA SER A 275 -1.73 7.31 14.07
C SER A 275 -0.31 7.89 14.20
N HIS A 276 0.17 8.11 15.43
CA HIS A 276 1.53 8.61 15.65
C HIS A 276 2.52 7.46 15.68
N SER A 277 2.37 6.53 16.62
CA SER A 277 3.32 5.45 16.86
C SER A 277 3.05 4.16 16.08
N HIS A 278 2.04 4.13 15.20
CA HIS A 278 1.60 2.93 14.48
C HIS A 278 1.31 1.73 15.41
N ARG A 279 0.70 1.98 16.57
CA ARG A 279 0.26 0.90 17.47
C ARG A 279 -1.19 0.54 17.15
N VAL A 280 -1.50 -0.75 17.27
CA VAL A 280 -2.91 -1.20 17.18
C VAL A 280 -3.67 -0.54 18.32
N LEU A 281 -4.63 0.32 18.01
CA LEU A 281 -5.27 1.18 19.01
C LEU A 281 -5.85 0.39 20.19
N GLN A 282 -6.42 -0.79 19.94
CA GLN A 282 -6.98 -1.66 20.98
C GLN A 282 -5.94 -2.32 21.91
N THR A 283 -4.64 -2.19 21.61
CA THR A 283 -3.55 -2.61 22.52
C THR A 283 -3.11 -1.49 23.46
N LEU A 284 -3.63 -0.28 23.27
CA LEU A 284 -3.42 0.87 24.16
C LEU A 284 -4.61 1.00 25.11
N SER A 285 -4.45 1.75 26.20
CA SER A 285 -5.61 2.30 26.90
C SER A 285 -6.33 3.35 26.02
N PRO A 286 -7.64 3.61 26.23
CA PRO A 286 -8.36 4.64 25.48
C PRO A 286 -7.70 6.03 25.55
N ASP A 287 -7.15 6.40 26.70
CA ASP A 287 -6.47 7.69 26.89
C ASP A 287 -5.14 7.75 26.13
N GLU A 288 -4.37 6.66 26.11
CA GLU A 288 -3.16 6.56 25.29
C GLU A 288 -3.49 6.64 23.80
N ALA A 289 -4.53 5.94 23.35
CA ALA A 289 -5.02 6.02 21.98
C ALA A 289 -5.45 7.44 21.61
N ALA A 290 -6.20 8.13 22.48
CA ALA A 290 -6.62 9.52 22.26
C ALA A 290 -5.41 10.46 22.14
N ARG A 291 -4.39 10.30 23.01
CA ARG A 291 -3.15 11.09 22.94
C ARG A 291 -2.34 10.82 21.67
N ASP A 292 -2.20 9.55 21.27
CA ASP A 292 -1.51 9.16 20.04
C ASP A 292 -2.17 9.78 18.80
N LEU A 293 -3.51 9.66 18.72
CA LEU A 293 -4.34 10.19 17.65
C LEU A 293 -4.33 11.73 17.59
N ALA A 294 -4.44 12.40 18.73
CA ALA A 294 -4.36 13.86 18.80
C ALA A 294 -2.95 14.36 18.40
N ARG A 295 -1.90 13.63 18.77
CA ARG A 295 -0.52 13.95 18.39
C ARG A 295 -0.31 13.82 16.88
N SER A 296 -0.74 12.72 16.26
CA SER A 296 -0.56 12.53 14.82
C SER A 296 -1.31 13.59 14.01
N ARG A 297 -2.53 13.93 14.44
CA ARG A 297 -3.32 14.98 13.81
C ARG A 297 -2.60 16.33 13.86
N ARG A 298 -2.07 16.69 15.02
CA ARG A 298 -1.32 17.94 15.23
C ARG A 298 -0.08 18.00 14.35
N VAL A 299 0.78 16.97 14.41
CA VAL A 299 2.03 16.91 13.64
C VAL A 299 1.77 17.06 12.14
N LEU A 300 0.76 16.37 11.60
CA LEU A 300 0.40 16.51 10.19
C LEU A 300 -0.18 17.87 9.86
N THR A 301 -1.04 18.42 10.71
CA THR A 301 -1.64 19.75 10.50
C THR A 301 -0.56 20.82 10.44
N GLU A 302 0.39 20.79 11.36
CA GLU A 302 1.55 21.70 11.39
C GLU A 302 2.49 21.49 10.20
N ALA A 303 2.78 20.24 9.83
CA ALA A 303 3.71 19.94 8.76
C ALA A 303 3.19 20.29 7.36
N LEU A 304 1.86 20.21 7.17
CA LEU A 304 1.18 20.40 5.89
C LEU A 304 0.49 21.77 5.75
N ASP A 305 0.35 22.51 6.85
CA ASP A 305 -0.46 23.74 6.92
C ASP A 305 -1.90 23.51 6.41
N ASP A 306 -2.48 22.37 6.77
CA ASP A 306 -3.80 21.95 6.31
C ASP A 306 -4.50 21.04 7.33
N ALA A 307 -5.83 21.06 7.31
CA ALA A 307 -6.63 20.28 8.24
C ALA A 307 -6.58 18.78 7.92
N VAL A 308 -6.32 17.99 8.97
CA VAL A 308 -6.43 16.54 8.93
C VAL A 308 -7.81 16.13 9.46
N HIS A 309 -8.50 15.31 8.69
CA HIS A 309 -9.90 14.92 8.93
C HIS A 309 -10.11 13.41 9.07
N ALA A 310 -9.15 12.60 8.62
CA ALA A 310 -9.30 11.16 8.58
C ALA A 310 -8.12 10.42 9.23
N VAL A 311 -8.42 9.22 9.71
CA VAL A 311 -7.42 8.27 10.21
C VAL A 311 -7.66 6.87 9.67
N ALA A 312 -6.60 6.20 9.22
CA ALA A 312 -6.61 4.75 9.04
C ALA A 312 -6.02 4.09 10.29
N TYR A 313 -6.66 3.03 10.79
CA TYR A 313 -6.24 2.36 12.01
C TYR A 313 -5.12 1.35 11.71
N PRO A 314 -3.93 1.45 12.36
CA PRO A 314 -2.85 0.48 12.17
C PRO A 314 -3.29 -0.96 12.42
N VAL A 315 -3.26 -1.80 11.38
CA VAL A 315 -3.78 -3.19 11.36
C VAL A 315 -5.29 -3.30 11.68
N GLY A 316 -5.93 -2.18 12.04
CA GLY A 316 -6.97 -2.13 13.06
C GLY A 316 -8.35 -2.56 12.59
N TYR A 317 -9.10 -3.13 13.52
CA TYR A 317 -10.48 -3.57 13.33
C TYR A 317 -11.47 -2.45 13.59
N ARG A 318 -12.74 -2.75 13.36
CA ARG A 318 -13.86 -1.89 13.74
C ARG A 318 -13.72 -1.46 15.21
N LEU A 319 -13.80 -0.16 15.46
CA LEU A 319 -13.78 0.44 16.79
C LEU A 319 -15.20 0.64 17.33
N SER A 320 -15.34 0.54 18.64
CA SER A 320 -16.58 0.82 19.38
C SER A 320 -16.24 1.39 20.76
N GLY A 321 -17.27 1.87 21.47
CA GLY A 321 -17.13 2.30 22.86
C GLY A 321 -16.06 3.38 23.06
N ALA A 322 -15.13 3.13 23.98
CA ALA A 322 -14.12 4.10 24.37
C ALA A 322 -13.13 4.45 23.24
N PHE A 323 -12.73 3.49 22.40
CA PHE A 323 -11.81 3.77 21.29
C PHE A 323 -12.47 4.55 20.15
N HIS A 324 -13.77 4.30 19.89
CA HIS A 324 -14.53 5.11 18.94
C HIS A 324 -14.64 6.56 19.42
N ARG A 325 -14.93 6.77 20.71
CA ARG A 325 -14.90 8.11 21.34
C ARG A 325 -13.51 8.76 21.26
N ALA A 326 -12.44 8.02 21.51
CA ALA A 326 -11.07 8.55 21.43
C ALA A 326 -10.75 9.11 20.03
N VAL A 327 -11.19 8.43 18.96
CA VAL A 327 -11.04 8.93 17.58
C VAL A 327 -11.86 10.20 17.34
N HIS A 328 -13.11 10.21 17.80
CA HIS A 328 -13.98 11.38 17.70
C HIS A 328 -13.45 12.58 18.49
N GLU A 329 -12.94 12.38 19.71
CA GLU A 329 -12.39 13.42 20.58
C GLU A 329 -11.05 13.96 20.07
N ALA A 330 -10.24 13.14 19.40
CA ALA A 330 -9.10 13.61 18.61
C ALA A 330 -9.55 14.45 17.38
N GLY A 331 -10.84 14.44 17.08
CA GLY A 331 -11.54 15.27 16.11
C GLY A 331 -11.42 14.79 14.65
N PHE A 332 -11.20 13.49 14.46
CA PHE A 332 -11.33 12.87 13.15
C PHE A 332 -12.81 12.73 12.77
N GLU A 333 -13.13 13.06 11.52
CA GLU A 333 -14.47 12.90 10.93
C GLU A 333 -14.64 11.53 10.27
N LEU A 334 -13.54 10.95 9.79
CA LEU A 334 -13.53 9.67 9.08
C LEU A 334 -12.50 8.71 9.68
N GLY A 335 -12.87 7.43 9.76
CA GLY A 335 -12.03 6.37 10.28
C GLY A 335 -12.06 5.16 9.36
N PHE A 336 -10.89 4.58 9.08
CA PHE A 336 -10.75 3.48 8.13
C PHE A 336 -10.15 2.24 8.78
N THR A 337 -10.87 1.12 8.71
CA THR A 337 -10.45 -0.20 9.21
C THR A 337 -9.57 -0.93 8.19
N ASN A 338 -8.82 -1.94 8.62
CA ASN A 338 -8.06 -2.78 7.71
C ASN A 338 -8.87 -4.00 7.22
N ASN A 339 -8.78 -4.30 5.92
CA ASN A 339 -9.17 -5.57 5.29
C ASN A 339 -10.55 -6.17 5.68
N SER A 340 -11.59 -5.35 5.66
CA SER A 340 -12.93 -5.68 6.16
C SER A 340 -14.01 -5.79 5.07
N GLY A 341 -13.71 -5.35 3.84
CA GLY A 341 -14.54 -5.55 2.64
C GLY A 341 -15.12 -4.27 2.05
N LEU A 342 -16.25 -4.40 1.33
CA LEU A 342 -16.96 -3.28 0.70
C LEU A 342 -17.75 -2.46 1.73
N CYS A 343 -17.85 -1.15 1.50
CA CYS A 343 -18.66 -0.24 2.31
C CYS A 343 -20.08 -0.13 1.75
N MET A 344 -21.07 -0.64 2.48
CA MET A 344 -22.48 -0.43 2.16
C MET A 344 -22.90 0.99 2.55
N LEU A 345 -23.16 1.84 1.57
CA LEU A 345 -23.50 3.26 1.77
C LEU A 345 -24.88 3.46 2.41
N SER A 346 -25.73 2.43 2.44
CA SER A 346 -27.01 2.45 3.15
C SER A 346 -26.89 2.25 4.65
N SER A 347 -25.76 1.72 5.14
CA SER A 347 -25.51 1.47 6.56
C SER A 347 -24.01 1.47 6.81
N PHE A 348 -23.49 2.63 7.24
CA PHE A 348 -22.09 2.83 7.52
C PHE A 348 -21.90 3.62 8.82
N ASP A 349 -20.72 3.46 9.41
CA ASP A 349 -20.26 4.25 10.54
C ASP A 349 -19.08 5.09 10.01
N PRO A 350 -19.16 6.44 10.06
CA PRO A 350 -18.11 7.32 9.53
C PRO A 350 -16.73 7.03 10.08
N LEU A 351 -16.64 6.50 11.31
CA LEU A 351 -15.37 6.15 11.94
C LEU A 351 -14.97 4.69 11.69
N ASN A 352 -15.66 3.95 10.83
CA ASN A 352 -15.37 2.55 10.56
C ASN A 352 -15.63 2.16 9.09
N PHE A 353 -15.13 2.97 8.15
CA PHE A 353 -15.14 2.60 6.75
C PHE A 353 -14.35 1.31 6.52
N PRO A 354 -14.99 0.29 5.91
CA PRO A 354 -14.29 -0.92 5.55
C PRO A 354 -13.40 -0.70 4.33
N ARG A 355 -12.28 -1.43 4.30
CA ARG A 355 -11.30 -1.38 3.22
C ARG A 355 -11.00 -2.76 2.67
N ILE A 356 -10.48 -2.78 1.46
CA ILE A 356 -10.07 -3.95 0.72
C ILE A 356 -8.55 -3.88 0.61
N ALA A 357 -7.84 -4.71 1.38
CA ALA A 357 -6.38 -4.77 1.31
C ALA A 357 -5.94 -5.36 -0.04
N MET A 358 -4.91 -4.81 -0.64
CA MET A 358 -4.36 -5.27 -1.92
C MET A 358 -3.13 -6.15 -1.69
N ASP A 359 -2.98 -7.20 -2.50
CA ASP A 359 -1.85 -8.12 -2.47
C ASP A 359 -1.39 -8.48 -3.88
N ARG A 360 -0.19 -9.06 -4.01
CA ARG A 360 0.41 -9.44 -5.28
C ARG A 360 -0.44 -10.45 -6.03
N GLY A 361 -0.42 -10.37 -7.36
CA GLY A 361 -1.19 -11.23 -8.25
C GLY A 361 -2.68 -10.92 -8.32
N GLN A 362 -3.16 -9.87 -7.63
CA GLN A 362 -4.55 -9.41 -7.73
C GLN A 362 -4.73 -8.48 -8.94
N ILE A 363 -4.60 -9.05 -10.14
CA ILE A 363 -4.72 -8.36 -11.44
C ILE A 363 -5.83 -8.98 -12.31
N GLY A 364 -6.20 -8.29 -13.38
CA GLY A 364 -7.17 -8.76 -14.39
C GLY A 364 -8.49 -9.27 -13.77
N ALA A 365 -8.86 -10.50 -14.11
CA ALA A 365 -10.08 -11.15 -13.64
C ALA A 365 -10.22 -11.21 -12.11
N LEU A 366 -9.13 -11.47 -11.38
CA LEU A 366 -9.17 -11.51 -9.91
C LEU A 366 -9.44 -10.13 -9.32
N PHE A 367 -8.86 -9.09 -9.90
CA PHE A 367 -9.09 -7.72 -9.47
C PHE A 367 -10.54 -7.29 -9.72
N LYS A 368 -11.07 -7.57 -10.91
CA LYS A 368 -12.50 -7.31 -11.24
C LYS A 368 -13.45 -8.06 -10.31
N LEU A 369 -13.16 -9.33 -10.01
CA LEU A 369 -13.96 -10.09 -9.04
C LEU A 369 -13.87 -9.46 -7.65
N LYS A 370 -12.67 -9.03 -7.22
CA LYS A 370 -12.46 -8.38 -5.92
C LYS A 370 -13.22 -7.06 -5.81
N LEU A 371 -13.29 -6.26 -6.87
CA LEU A 371 -14.16 -5.07 -6.96
C LEU A 371 -15.62 -5.43 -6.67
N LEU A 372 -16.13 -6.52 -7.24
CA LEU A 372 -17.53 -6.93 -7.11
C LEU A 372 -17.89 -7.44 -5.72
N VAL A 373 -17.04 -8.28 -5.13
CA VAL A 373 -17.40 -9.03 -3.89
C VAL A 373 -16.68 -8.56 -2.63
N GLY A 374 -15.68 -7.68 -2.75
CA GLY A 374 -15.04 -7.09 -1.57
C GLY A 374 -14.31 -8.08 -0.68
N GLN A 375 -13.61 -9.07 -1.26
CA GLN A 375 -13.16 -10.24 -0.50
C GLN A 375 -12.47 -9.85 0.83
N ARG A 376 -13.05 -10.35 1.93
CA ARG A 376 -12.35 -10.58 3.20
C ARG A 376 -11.18 -11.55 2.98
N PRO A 377 -10.13 -11.51 3.81
CA PRO A 377 -9.04 -12.48 3.72
C PRO A 377 -9.60 -13.89 3.86
N GLY A 378 -9.59 -14.63 2.76
CA GLY A 378 -9.62 -16.09 2.82
C GLY A 378 -8.22 -16.51 3.21
N CYS A 379 -8.06 -16.98 4.45
CA CYS A 379 -6.98 -17.81 4.95
C CYS A 379 -5.69 -17.78 4.12
N ARG A 380 -4.83 -16.78 4.37
CA ARG A 380 -3.39 -16.98 4.28
C ARG A 380 -2.86 -17.12 5.69
N SER A 381 -3.12 -18.27 6.29
CA SER A 381 -2.05 -18.98 6.98
C SER A 381 -1.04 -19.37 5.90
N ILE A 382 -0.17 -18.44 5.53
CA ILE A 382 1.14 -18.82 5.01
C ILE A 382 2.00 -18.82 6.26
N LEU A 383 2.15 -20.04 6.78
CA LEU A 383 3.19 -20.58 7.66
C LEU A 383 3.83 -19.61 8.67
#